data_AF-A0A168K2Z0-F1
#
_entry.id   AF-A0A168K2Z0-F1
#
_cell.length_a   1.000
_cell.length_b   1.000
_cell.length_c   1.000
_cell.angle_alpha   90.00
_cell.angle_beta   90.00
_cell.angle_gamma   90.00
#
_symmetry.space_group_name_H-M   'P 1'
#
loop_
_entity.id
_entity.type
_entity.pdbx_description
1 polymer ?
#
loop_
_entity_poly.entity_id
_entity_poly.type
_entity_poly.pdbx_seq_one_letter_code
_entity_poly.pdbx_strand_id
1 'polypeptide(L)'
;MSSIATSSDYEANNGLWKYPSVTSSAQSHLTSSSASDSFLSMDSFEKETADQLSFITQRSEHFNQLLDDLAIIDEIYTTFEDDQVESEPYERQVADAARNVAQKLQLVKQMCQLEEQHINEMEYFLYYYLEPIDNWIHESSNSDIFQKHPGLCSEKALVDLFQITKQITKAHQELFKGLKDRLEMWGPTQFISDIFAHFFERTAAYENYLSICPSTIVTIDTLYKRSSAFTKFMDSCASRANTKSFKDILFYLKKPI
;
A
#
# COMPACT_ATOMS: atom_id res chain seq x y z
N MET A 1 30.80 -7.19 59.00
CA MET A 1 29.97 -7.65 60.14
C MET A 1 28.56 -7.16 59.84
N SER A 2 27.73 -7.97 59.19
CA SER A 2 26.73 -8.89 59.79
C SER A 2 25.48 -8.10 60.24
N SER A 3 24.21 -8.44 59.97
CA SER A 3 23.49 -9.47 59.21
C SER A 3 21.98 -9.12 59.29
N ILE A 4 21.17 -9.49 58.27
CA ILE A 4 19.89 -10.27 58.29
C ILE A 4 18.80 -9.89 59.35
N ALA A 5 17.47 -9.95 59.17
CA ALA A 5 16.43 -10.06 58.12
C ALA A 5 15.07 -10.23 58.87
N THR A 6 13.92 -9.98 58.21
CA THR A 6 12.60 -10.71 58.27
C THR A 6 11.51 -9.80 57.67
N SER A 7 10.91 -10.02 56.50
CA SER A 7 10.02 -11.09 55.99
C SER A 7 8.56 -11.02 56.49
N SER A 8 7.63 -10.71 55.58
CA SER A 8 6.32 -11.37 55.34
C SER A 8 5.53 -10.51 54.34
N ASP A 9 5.53 -10.86 53.05
CA ASP A 9 4.60 -11.80 52.39
C ASP A 9 3.19 -11.24 52.23
N TYR A 10 2.82 -10.88 51.00
CA TYR A 10 1.59 -11.34 50.33
C TYR A 10 1.77 -11.27 48.81
N GLU A 11 1.81 -12.47 48.22
CA GLU A 11 1.44 -12.87 46.85
C GLU A 11 0.10 -12.23 46.41
N ALA A 12 -0.34 -12.13 45.15
CA ALA A 12 -0.11 -12.93 43.95
C ALA A 12 -0.72 -12.22 42.71
N ASN A 13 -0.42 -12.81 41.55
CA ASN A 13 -1.08 -12.77 40.22
C ASN A 13 -0.61 -11.69 39.22
N ASN A 14 0.31 -11.99 38.30
CA ASN A 14 0.32 -12.92 37.14
C ASN A 14 -0.39 -12.40 35.87
N GLY A 15 0.39 -12.38 34.79
CA GLY A 15 -0.02 -12.19 33.39
C GLY A 15 1.14 -11.55 32.60
N LEU A 16 2.24 -12.28 32.34
CA LEU A 16 2.56 -12.89 31.02
C LEU A 16 2.18 -11.93 29.87
N TRP A 17 3.13 -11.36 29.13
CA TRP A 17 3.86 -12.05 28.07
C TRP A 17 5.34 -11.63 27.97
N LYS A 18 6.17 -12.65 27.71
CA LYS A 18 7.63 -12.61 27.62
C LYS A 18 8.09 -12.20 26.22
N TYR A 19 9.14 -11.39 26.16
CA TYR A 19 10.01 -11.22 24.99
C TYR A 19 10.77 -12.53 24.68
N PRO A 20 10.97 -12.94 23.41
CA PRO A 20 11.96 -13.94 23.09
C PRO A 20 13.33 -13.30 22.92
N SER A 21 14.28 -13.76 23.74
CA SER A 21 15.71 -13.51 23.60
C SER A 21 16.31 -14.46 22.56
N VAL A 22 17.31 -13.96 21.83
CA VAL A 22 18.12 -14.71 20.86
C VAL A 22 19.00 -15.72 21.59
N THR A 23 18.92 -16.99 21.19
CA THR A 23 19.96 -17.99 21.50
C THR A 23 20.26 -18.81 20.26
N SER A 24 21.46 -18.63 19.70
CA SER A 24 22.03 -19.52 18.68
C SER A 24 22.78 -20.66 19.36
N SER A 25 22.55 -21.90 18.93
CA SER A 25 23.60 -22.90 18.63
C SER A 25 23.00 -24.31 18.54
N ALA A 26 23.03 -24.93 17.35
CA ALA A 26 23.64 -26.25 17.10
C ALA A 26 23.29 -26.75 15.70
N GLN A 27 24.27 -27.43 15.09
CA GLN A 27 24.40 -27.84 13.70
C GLN A 27 23.50 -29.03 13.27
N SER A 28 23.37 -29.09 11.93
CA SER A 28 23.26 -30.26 11.05
C SER A 28 22.08 -31.22 11.24
N HIS A 29 21.26 -31.38 10.21
CA HIS A 29 21.30 -32.55 9.33
C HIS A 29 20.47 -32.26 8.06
N LEU A 30 21.11 -32.41 6.90
CA LEU A 30 20.44 -32.53 5.61
C LEU A 30 19.70 -33.88 5.61
N THR A 31 18.38 -33.85 5.56
CA THR A 31 17.57 -35.02 5.19
C THR A 31 16.51 -34.59 4.21
N SER A 32 16.64 -35.12 3.00
CA SER A 32 15.62 -35.15 1.96
C SER A 32 14.35 -35.79 2.50
N SER A 33 13.22 -35.12 2.31
CA SER A 33 11.91 -35.78 2.33
C SER A 33 11.12 -35.29 1.13
N SER A 34 10.97 -36.20 0.17
CA SER A 34 9.97 -36.19 -0.88
C SER A 34 8.59 -35.92 -0.28
N ALA A 35 8.06 -34.72 -0.51
CA ALA A 35 6.66 -34.41 -0.35
C ALA A 35 6.16 -33.94 -1.72
N SER A 36 5.54 -34.87 -2.44
CA SER A 36 4.61 -34.58 -3.51
C SER A 36 3.41 -33.86 -2.90
N ASP A 37 3.46 -32.53 -2.82
CA ASP A 37 2.29 -31.72 -2.49
C ASP A 37 1.62 -31.26 -3.78
N SER A 38 0.55 -31.97 -4.09
CA SER A 38 -0.46 -31.65 -5.10
C SER A 38 -1.02 -30.25 -4.91
N PHE A 39 -0.69 -29.32 -5.81
CA PHE A 39 -1.26 -27.97 -5.85
C PHE A 39 -2.61 -27.88 -6.59
N LEU A 40 -3.41 -28.94 -6.58
CA LEU A 40 -4.76 -28.97 -7.17
C LEU A 40 -5.87 -28.66 -6.14
N SER A 41 -5.60 -27.81 -5.15
CA SER A 41 -6.65 -27.32 -4.25
C SER A 41 -6.58 -25.79 -4.14
N MET A 42 -6.95 -25.13 -5.24
CA MET A 42 -7.28 -23.70 -5.23
C MET A 42 -8.71 -23.45 -5.72
N ASP A 43 -9.59 -24.45 -5.56
CA ASP A 43 -11.00 -24.43 -6.00
C ASP A 43 -11.98 -24.46 -4.81
N SER A 44 -11.53 -24.03 -3.61
CA SER A 44 -12.38 -23.96 -2.41
C SER A 44 -12.11 -22.76 -1.49
N PHE A 45 -11.58 -21.67 -2.05
CA PHE A 45 -11.58 -20.36 -1.40
C PHE A 45 -12.38 -19.32 -2.22
N GLU A 46 -13.48 -19.76 -2.83
CA GLU A 46 -14.41 -18.89 -3.53
C GLU A 46 -15.50 -18.36 -2.57
N LYS A 47 -15.21 -17.25 -1.86
CA LYS A 47 -16.21 -16.17 -1.69
C LYS A 47 -15.75 -14.91 -0.95
N GLU A 48 -14.78 -14.99 -0.05
CA GLU A 48 -14.48 -13.84 0.84
C GLU A 48 -13.17 -13.10 0.53
N THR A 49 -12.20 -13.73 -0.14
CA THR A 49 -10.93 -13.10 -0.53
C THR A 49 -10.90 -12.60 -1.98
N ALA A 50 -11.77 -13.12 -2.84
CA ALA A 50 -11.86 -12.73 -4.24
C ALA A 50 -12.28 -11.25 -4.42
N ASP A 51 -13.11 -10.73 -3.51
CA ASP A 51 -13.53 -9.32 -3.58
C ASP A 51 -12.39 -8.35 -3.21
N GLN A 52 -11.43 -8.77 -2.38
CA GLN A 52 -10.30 -7.92 -1.94
C GLN A 52 -9.14 -7.89 -2.94
N LEU A 53 -9.08 -8.84 -3.87
CA LEU A 53 -8.06 -8.92 -4.92
C LEU A 53 -8.64 -8.78 -6.35
N SER A 54 -9.92 -8.45 -6.47
CA SER A 54 -10.61 -8.17 -7.75
C SER A 54 -9.93 -7.08 -8.59
N PHE A 55 -9.15 -6.22 -7.93
CA PHE A 55 -8.27 -5.23 -8.54
C PHE A 55 -7.11 -5.86 -9.37
N ILE A 56 -6.55 -7.00 -8.95
CA ILE A 56 -5.42 -7.68 -9.63
C ILE A 56 -5.85 -8.31 -10.96
N THR A 57 -7.10 -8.75 -11.05
CA THR A 57 -7.65 -9.48 -12.21
C THR A 57 -8.36 -8.60 -13.24
N GLN A 58 -8.61 -7.33 -12.94
CA GLN A 58 -9.50 -6.48 -13.76
C GLN A 58 -8.89 -5.86 -15.03
N ARG A 59 -7.58 -6.00 -15.29
CA ARG A 59 -6.90 -5.49 -16.51
C ARG A 59 -6.18 -6.60 -17.31
N SER A 60 -6.78 -7.78 -17.36
CA SER A 60 -6.08 -9.04 -17.57
C SER A 60 -5.73 -9.47 -18.99
N GLU A 61 -5.78 -8.65 -20.05
CA GLU A 61 -5.38 -9.17 -21.39
C GLU A 61 -3.91 -9.63 -21.42
N HIS A 62 -2.98 -8.84 -20.87
CA HIS A 62 -1.57 -9.22 -20.76
C HIS A 62 -1.28 -10.26 -19.67
N PHE A 63 -2.16 -10.39 -18.67
CA PHE A 63 -2.05 -11.41 -17.64
C PHE A 63 -2.51 -12.78 -18.14
N ASN A 64 -3.65 -12.80 -18.83
CA ASN A 64 -4.16 -13.98 -19.49
C ASN A 64 -3.20 -14.45 -20.56
N GLN A 65 -2.59 -13.54 -21.34
CA GLN A 65 -1.58 -13.92 -22.33
C GLN A 65 -0.32 -14.52 -21.70
N LEU A 66 0.16 -14.00 -20.56
CA LEU A 66 1.29 -14.64 -19.85
C LEU A 66 0.90 -16.00 -19.30
N LEU A 67 -0.31 -16.15 -18.74
CA LEU A 67 -0.79 -17.44 -18.26
C LEU A 67 -0.92 -18.46 -19.39
N ASP A 68 -1.37 -18.02 -20.57
CA ASP A 68 -1.47 -18.83 -21.78
C ASP A 68 -0.07 -19.24 -22.27
N ASP A 69 0.88 -18.29 -22.34
CA ASP A 69 2.28 -18.55 -22.69
C ASP A 69 2.94 -19.53 -21.69
N LEU A 70 2.63 -19.43 -20.40
CA LEU A 70 3.12 -20.35 -19.38
C LEU A 70 2.46 -21.73 -19.48
N ALA A 71 1.19 -21.82 -19.87
CA ALA A 71 0.49 -23.09 -20.07
C ALA A 71 1.01 -23.86 -21.29
N ILE A 72 1.35 -23.14 -22.37
CA ILE A 72 2.00 -23.70 -23.56
C ILE A 72 3.36 -24.32 -23.19
N ILE A 73 4.12 -23.66 -22.30
CA ILE A 73 5.39 -24.20 -21.81
C ILE A 73 5.18 -25.51 -21.05
N ASP A 74 4.17 -25.59 -20.17
CA ASP A 74 3.85 -26.84 -19.46
C ASP A 74 3.44 -27.96 -20.42
N GLU A 75 2.62 -27.65 -21.43
CA GLU A 75 2.20 -28.64 -22.44
C GLU A 75 3.40 -29.17 -23.23
N ILE A 76 4.33 -28.30 -23.63
CA ILE A 76 5.57 -28.70 -24.32
C ILE A 76 6.39 -29.64 -23.42
N TYR A 77 6.60 -29.30 -22.15
CA TYR A 77 7.34 -30.16 -21.23
C TYR A 77 6.68 -31.53 -21.06
N THR A 78 5.36 -31.59 -20.89
CA THR A 78 4.62 -32.87 -20.79
C THR A 78 4.66 -33.71 -22.06
N THR A 79 4.83 -33.09 -23.23
CA THR A 79 4.90 -33.80 -24.52
C THR A 79 6.27 -34.44 -24.76
N PHE A 80 7.33 -33.94 -24.11
CA PHE A 80 8.70 -34.46 -24.22
C PHE A 80 9.15 -35.31 -23.00
N GLU A 81 8.27 -35.52 -22.01
CA GLU A 81 8.51 -36.35 -20.81
C GLU A 81 8.85 -37.83 -21.13
N ASP A 82 8.55 -38.33 -22.33
CA ASP A 82 8.76 -39.75 -22.69
C ASP A 82 10.21 -40.12 -23.07
N ASP A 83 11.14 -39.17 -23.28
CA ASP A 83 12.44 -39.48 -23.90
C ASP A 83 13.72 -39.17 -23.07
N GLN A 84 13.68 -38.48 -21.90
CA GLN A 84 14.92 -38.12 -21.16
C GLN A 84 14.85 -38.19 -19.62
N VAL A 85 15.07 -39.39 -19.06
CA VAL A 85 14.92 -39.70 -17.62
C VAL A 85 16.03 -39.16 -16.70
N GLU A 86 17.15 -38.61 -17.20
CA GLU A 86 18.28 -38.18 -16.34
C GLU A 86 18.49 -36.64 -16.21
N SER A 87 17.87 -35.80 -17.05
CA SER A 87 18.02 -34.32 -17.00
C SER A 87 16.84 -33.59 -16.31
N GLU A 88 15.73 -34.32 -16.13
CA GLU A 88 14.43 -33.93 -15.57
C GLU A 88 14.45 -33.00 -14.33
N PRO A 89 15.13 -33.34 -13.21
CA PRO A 89 14.98 -32.56 -11.98
C PRO A 89 15.67 -31.19 -12.05
N TYR A 90 16.74 -31.06 -12.84
CA TYR A 90 17.45 -29.79 -13.00
C TYR A 90 16.73 -28.87 -13.99
N GLU A 91 16.27 -29.41 -15.12
CA GLU A 91 15.53 -28.63 -16.12
C GLU A 91 14.21 -28.10 -15.58
N ARG A 92 13.48 -28.90 -14.79
CA ARG A 92 12.25 -28.48 -14.11
C ARG A 92 12.51 -27.35 -13.10
N GLN A 93 13.59 -27.41 -12.32
CA GLN A 93 13.98 -26.32 -11.42
C GLN A 93 14.34 -25.03 -12.15
N VAL A 94 14.99 -25.13 -13.31
CA VAL A 94 15.32 -23.96 -14.15
C VAL A 94 14.05 -23.34 -14.73
N ALA A 95 13.11 -24.16 -15.22
CA ALA A 95 11.82 -23.72 -15.71
C ALA A 95 10.98 -23.02 -14.62
N ASP A 96 10.91 -23.62 -13.42
CA ASP A 96 10.22 -23.04 -12.26
C ASP A 96 10.84 -21.72 -11.80
N ALA A 97 12.17 -21.61 -11.82
CA ALA A 97 12.88 -20.38 -11.52
C ALA A 97 12.58 -19.29 -12.57
N ALA A 98 12.61 -19.64 -13.87
CA ALA A 98 12.27 -18.72 -14.95
C ALA A 98 10.82 -18.22 -14.85
N ARG A 99 9.87 -19.13 -14.59
CA ARG A 99 8.45 -18.80 -14.37
C ARG A 99 8.29 -17.85 -13.18
N ASN A 100 8.92 -18.13 -12.06
CA ASN A 100 8.90 -17.24 -10.89
C ASN A 100 9.45 -15.84 -11.20
N VAL A 101 10.54 -15.74 -11.95
CA VAL A 101 11.13 -14.46 -12.33
C VAL A 101 10.21 -13.66 -13.26
N ALA A 102 9.57 -14.33 -14.21
CA ALA A 102 8.61 -13.72 -15.13
C ALA A 102 7.35 -13.22 -14.40
N GLN A 103 6.79 -14.02 -13.49
CA GLN A 103 5.64 -13.64 -12.67
C GLN A 103 5.95 -12.45 -11.77
N LYS A 104 7.09 -12.47 -11.08
CA LYS A 104 7.52 -11.33 -10.24
C LYS A 104 7.73 -10.07 -11.09
N LEU A 105 8.35 -10.19 -12.26
CA LEU A 105 8.52 -9.07 -13.19
C LEU A 105 7.18 -8.45 -13.58
N GLN A 106 6.20 -9.27 -13.92
CA GLN A 106 4.86 -8.78 -14.27
C GLN A 106 4.20 -8.07 -13.10
N LEU A 107 4.28 -8.64 -11.90
CA LEU A 107 3.72 -8.04 -10.70
C LEU A 107 4.36 -6.67 -10.41
N VAL A 108 5.69 -6.56 -10.54
CA VAL A 108 6.39 -5.27 -10.35
C VAL A 108 5.96 -4.25 -11.41
N LYS A 109 5.80 -4.66 -12.67
CA LYS A 109 5.29 -3.77 -13.73
C LYS A 109 3.89 -3.26 -13.41
N GLN A 110 3.00 -4.14 -12.94
CA GLN A 110 1.66 -3.77 -12.51
C GLN A 110 1.72 -2.80 -11.32
N MET A 111 2.53 -3.09 -10.30
CA MET A 111 2.73 -2.20 -9.16
C MET A 111 3.16 -0.79 -9.62
N CYS A 112 4.14 -0.69 -10.52
CA CYS A 112 4.55 0.60 -11.09
C CYS A 112 3.39 1.35 -11.75
N GLN A 113 2.58 0.67 -12.58
CA GLN A 113 1.45 1.31 -13.27
C GLN A 113 0.40 1.85 -12.30
N LEU A 114 0.13 1.10 -11.22
CA LEU A 114 -0.85 1.48 -10.21
C LEU A 114 -0.36 2.62 -9.35
N GLU A 115 0.91 2.54 -8.98
CA GLU A 115 1.57 3.56 -8.19
C GLU A 115 1.62 4.88 -8.96
N GLU A 116 1.95 4.84 -10.26
CA GLU A 116 1.88 5.99 -11.15
C GLU A 116 0.45 6.58 -11.21
N GLN A 117 -0.57 5.72 -11.36
CA GLN A 117 -1.96 6.18 -11.33
C GLN A 117 -2.33 6.80 -9.98
N HIS A 118 -1.94 6.18 -8.88
CA HIS A 118 -2.22 6.66 -7.52
C HIS A 118 -1.56 8.03 -7.27
N ILE A 119 -0.28 8.18 -7.62
CA ILE A 119 0.44 9.45 -7.51
C ILE A 119 -0.25 10.54 -8.34
N ASN A 120 -0.60 10.25 -9.60
CA ASN A 120 -1.30 11.20 -10.46
C ASN A 120 -2.64 11.66 -9.83
N GLU A 121 -3.41 10.73 -9.27
CA GLU A 121 -4.67 11.06 -8.58
C GLU A 121 -4.44 11.93 -7.33
N MET A 122 -3.39 11.64 -6.56
CA MET A 122 -2.99 12.42 -5.38
C MET A 122 -2.45 13.81 -5.72
N GLU A 123 -1.70 13.94 -6.81
CA GLU A 123 -1.22 15.23 -7.32
C GLU A 123 -2.39 16.09 -7.82
N TYR A 124 -3.39 15.49 -8.48
CA TYR A 124 -4.61 16.22 -8.82
C TYR A 124 -5.38 16.70 -7.59
N PHE A 125 -5.45 15.88 -6.54
CA PHE A 125 -6.07 16.30 -5.30
C PHE A 125 -5.35 17.50 -4.67
N LEU A 126 -4.01 17.46 -4.64
CA LEU A 126 -3.19 18.57 -4.15
C LEU A 126 -3.40 19.84 -4.98
N TYR A 127 -3.27 19.75 -6.30
CA TYR A 127 -3.26 20.92 -7.19
C TYR A 127 -4.64 21.57 -7.39
N TYR A 128 -5.71 20.79 -7.50
CA TYR A 128 -7.05 21.33 -7.78
C TYR A 128 -7.86 21.64 -6.54
N TYR A 129 -7.57 21.02 -5.41
CA TYR A 129 -8.33 21.22 -4.18
C TYR A 129 -7.47 21.77 -3.05
N LEU A 130 -6.47 21.02 -2.59
CA LEU A 130 -5.82 21.36 -1.32
C LEU A 130 -4.95 22.63 -1.39
N GLU A 131 -4.19 22.84 -2.46
CA GLU A 131 -3.41 24.08 -2.65
C GLU A 131 -4.33 25.31 -2.81
N PRO A 132 -5.41 25.27 -3.62
CA PRO A 132 -6.39 26.34 -3.61
C PRO A 132 -7.03 26.57 -2.23
N ILE A 133 -7.42 25.52 -1.52
CA ILE A 133 -8.03 25.62 -0.18
C ILE A 133 -7.04 26.25 0.81
N ASP A 134 -5.78 25.84 0.78
CA ASP A 134 -4.71 26.39 1.61
C ASP A 134 -4.55 27.90 1.35
N ASN A 135 -4.50 28.32 0.08
CA ASN A 135 -4.46 29.75 -0.26
C ASN A 135 -5.71 30.50 0.21
N TRP A 136 -6.90 29.92 0.04
CA TRP A 136 -8.17 30.53 0.45
C TRP A 136 -8.27 30.74 1.97
N ILE A 137 -7.72 29.81 2.76
CA ILE A 137 -7.67 29.91 4.22
C ILE A 137 -6.82 31.10 4.67
N HIS A 138 -5.67 31.32 4.01
CA HIS A 138 -4.74 32.39 4.35
C HIS A 138 -5.20 33.78 3.88
N GLU A 139 -6.30 33.88 3.12
CA GLU A 139 -6.90 35.17 2.77
C GLU A 139 -7.57 35.82 3.99
N SER A 140 -7.18 37.06 4.30
CA SER A 140 -7.71 37.81 5.46
C SER A 140 -9.21 38.06 5.42
N SER A 141 -9.87 37.94 4.26
CA SER A 141 -11.33 38.03 4.15
C SER A 141 -12.06 36.82 4.72
N ASN A 142 -11.37 35.67 4.85
CA ASN A 142 -11.98 34.39 5.21
C ASN A 142 -11.70 34.00 6.67
N SER A 143 -10.75 34.67 7.34
CA SER A 143 -10.37 34.42 8.75
C SER A 143 -11.56 34.56 9.71
N ASP A 144 -12.52 35.43 9.40
CA ASP A 144 -13.73 35.65 10.21
C ASP A 144 -14.60 34.40 10.34
N ILE A 145 -14.58 33.50 9.35
CA ILE A 145 -15.42 32.30 9.35
C ILE A 145 -14.90 31.30 10.39
N PHE A 146 -13.58 31.15 10.48
CA PHE A 146 -12.91 30.28 11.45
C PHE A 146 -13.03 30.84 12.87
N GLN A 147 -12.94 32.16 13.04
CA GLN A 147 -13.13 32.81 14.35
C GLN A 147 -14.58 32.74 14.86
N LYS A 148 -15.57 32.75 13.96
CA LYS A 148 -17.00 32.64 14.32
C LYS A 148 -17.41 31.23 14.74
N HIS A 149 -16.71 30.20 14.26
CA HIS A 149 -17.06 28.80 14.50
C HIS A 149 -15.87 27.91 14.89
N PRO A 150 -15.12 28.25 15.97
CA PRO A 150 -13.88 27.59 16.33
C PRO A 150 -14.05 26.10 16.74
N GLY A 151 -15.26 25.70 17.13
CA GLY A 151 -15.58 24.31 17.50
C GLY A 151 -16.05 23.41 16.36
N LEU A 152 -16.31 23.97 15.17
CA LEU A 152 -16.86 23.22 14.02
C LEU A 152 -15.99 23.35 12.77
N CYS A 153 -15.28 24.47 12.62
CA CYS A 153 -14.33 24.70 11.54
C CYS A 153 -12.92 24.79 12.11
N SER A 154 -12.10 23.78 11.84
CA SER A 154 -10.69 23.77 12.24
C SER A 154 -9.82 24.18 11.06
N GLU A 155 -9.32 25.42 11.09
CA GLU A 155 -8.32 25.91 10.14
C GLU A 155 -7.09 24.98 10.12
N LYS A 156 -6.62 24.63 11.32
CA LYS A 156 -5.50 23.71 11.51
C LYS A 156 -5.72 22.36 10.83
N ALA A 157 -6.94 21.80 10.88
CA ALA A 157 -7.22 20.51 10.25
C ALA A 157 -7.12 20.55 8.72
N LEU A 158 -7.36 21.71 8.09
CA LEU A 158 -7.21 21.87 6.64
C LEU A 158 -5.73 22.06 6.25
N VAL A 159 -4.99 22.84 7.03
CA VAL A 159 -3.54 23.01 6.84
C VAL A 159 -2.80 21.69 7.06
N ASP A 160 -3.12 20.97 8.13
CA ASP A 160 -2.55 19.65 8.43
C ASP A 160 -2.91 18.65 7.32
N LEU A 161 -4.13 18.69 6.76
CA LEU A 161 -4.52 17.85 5.63
C LEU A 161 -3.61 18.08 4.42
N PHE A 162 -3.36 19.33 4.04
CA PHE A 162 -2.46 19.65 2.92
C PHE A 162 -1.05 19.10 3.16
N GLN A 163 -0.49 19.34 4.34
CA GLN A 163 0.86 18.90 4.68
C GLN A 163 0.99 17.38 4.70
N ILE A 164 0.06 16.68 5.34
CA ILE A 164 0.09 15.21 5.46
C ILE A 164 -0.14 14.57 4.08
N THR A 165 -1.10 15.07 3.29
CA THR A 165 -1.34 14.57 1.93
C THR A 165 -0.08 14.72 1.08
N LYS A 166 0.60 15.88 1.16
CA LYS A 166 1.87 16.10 0.45
C LYS A 166 2.98 15.14 0.89
N GLN A 167 3.04 14.82 2.19
CA GLN A 167 3.99 13.83 2.71
C GLN A 167 3.70 12.42 2.18
N ILE A 168 2.43 12.00 2.18
CA ILE A 168 1.99 10.71 1.63
C ILE A 168 2.31 10.62 0.14
N THR A 169 1.97 11.65 -0.65
CA THR A 169 2.29 11.69 -2.09
C THR A 169 3.79 11.58 -2.33
N LYS A 170 4.62 12.26 -1.52
CA LYS A 170 6.08 12.15 -1.63
C LYS A 170 6.58 10.74 -1.29
N ALA A 171 6.01 10.08 -0.29
CA ALA A 171 6.38 8.71 0.05
C ALA A 171 6.09 7.75 -1.11
N HIS A 172 4.93 7.88 -1.74
CA HIS A 172 4.55 7.13 -2.93
C HIS A 172 5.45 7.43 -4.15
N GLN A 173 5.78 8.71 -4.40
CA GLN A 173 6.73 9.07 -5.47
C GLN A 173 8.11 8.41 -5.27
N GLU A 174 8.58 8.29 -4.04
CA GLU A 174 9.83 7.60 -3.73
C GLU A 174 9.71 6.07 -3.87
N LEU A 175 8.58 5.48 -3.49
CA LEU A 175 8.26 4.07 -3.74
C LEU A 175 8.26 3.77 -5.24
N PHE A 176 7.53 4.56 -6.03
CA PHE A 176 7.48 4.45 -7.48
C PHE A 176 8.86 4.53 -8.11
N LYS A 177 9.67 5.50 -7.68
CA LYS A 177 11.05 5.63 -8.16
C LYS A 177 11.86 4.39 -7.84
N GLY A 178 11.82 3.90 -6.60
CA GLY A 178 12.54 2.68 -6.21
C GLY A 178 12.12 1.45 -7.03
N LEU A 179 10.81 1.29 -7.26
CA LEU A 179 10.28 0.19 -8.07
C LEU A 179 10.72 0.30 -9.53
N LYS A 180 10.69 1.50 -10.11
CA LYS A 180 11.12 1.75 -11.49
C LYS A 180 12.62 1.52 -11.68
N ASP A 181 13.44 2.06 -10.78
CA ASP A 181 14.90 1.86 -10.79
C ASP A 181 15.25 0.36 -10.68
N ARG A 182 14.51 -0.41 -9.87
CA ARG A 182 14.70 -1.86 -9.76
C ARG A 182 14.25 -2.61 -11.01
N LEU A 183 13.16 -2.16 -11.62
CA LEU A 183 12.61 -2.76 -12.83
C LEU A 183 13.58 -2.62 -14.03
N GLU A 184 14.35 -1.53 -14.11
CA GLU A 184 15.37 -1.33 -15.14
C GLU A 184 16.51 -2.35 -15.07
N MET A 185 16.82 -2.87 -13.87
CA MET A 185 17.87 -3.85 -13.65
C MET A 185 17.29 -5.23 -13.25
N TRP A 186 16.06 -5.53 -13.68
CA TRP A 186 15.36 -6.73 -13.24
C TRP A 186 16.11 -8.01 -13.63
N GLY A 187 16.20 -8.94 -12.67
CA GLY A 187 16.86 -10.23 -12.87
C GLY A 187 16.52 -11.24 -11.78
N PRO A 188 17.04 -12.47 -11.87
CA PRO A 188 16.62 -13.57 -11.00
C PRO A 188 16.89 -13.36 -9.51
N THR A 189 17.89 -12.53 -9.18
CA THR A 189 18.31 -12.22 -7.81
C THR A 189 17.71 -10.93 -7.27
N GLN A 190 16.86 -10.27 -8.04
CA GLN A 190 16.28 -8.99 -7.65
C GLN A 190 15.07 -9.19 -6.73
N PHE A 191 15.01 -8.35 -5.70
CA PHE A 191 13.92 -8.28 -4.74
C PHE A 191 13.51 -6.82 -4.57
N ILE A 192 12.29 -6.59 -4.10
CA ILE A 192 11.75 -5.25 -3.85
C ILE A 192 11.50 -4.99 -2.36
N SER A 193 11.85 -5.94 -1.50
CA SER A 193 11.56 -5.90 -0.06
C SER A 193 12.27 -4.74 0.65
N ASP A 194 13.46 -4.36 0.20
CA ASP A 194 14.21 -3.21 0.69
C ASP A 194 13.50 -1.88 0.36
N ILE A 195 12.90 -1.78 -0.83
CA ILE A 195 12.12 -0.61 -1.24
C ILE A 195 10.87 -0.48 -0.35
N PHE A 196 10.18 -1.59 -0.08
CA PHE A 196 9.03 -1.61 0.82
C PHE A 196 9.40 -1.33 2.27
N ALA A 197 10.56 -1.79 2.74
CA ALA A 197 11.05 -1.47 4.08
C ALA A 197 11.23 0.05 4.26
N HIS A 198 11.83 0.72 3.28
CA HIS A 198 11.98 2.19 3.29
C HIS A 198 10.63 2.92 3.20
N PHE A 199 9.68 2.40 2.42
CA PHE A 199 8.33 2.95 2.36
C PHE A 199 7.58 2.77 3.69
N PHE A 200 7.74 1.61 4.34
CA PHE A 200 7.09 1.27 5.61
C PHE A 200 7.41 2.30 6.70
N GLU A 201 8.65 2.78 6.78
CA GLU A 201 9.05 3.84 7.74
C GLU A 201 8.24 5.13 7.58
N ARG A 202 7.66 5.36 6.40
CA ARG A 202 6.87 6.56 6.08
C ARG A 202 5.36 6.36 6.23
N THR A 203 4.92 5.14 6.52
CA THR A 203 3.49 4.82 6.70
C THR A 203 2.88 5.47 7.95
N ALA A 204 3.70 5.96 8.89
CA ALA A 204 3.24 6.75 10.02
C ALA A 204 2.44 8.01 9.59
N ALA A 205 2.67 8.53 8.38
CA ALA A 205 1.89 9.64 7.84
C ALA A 205 0.40 9.30 7.64
N TYR A 206 0.06 8.03 7.42
CA TYR A 206 -1.33 7.59 7.28
C TYR A 206 -2.08 7.57 8.61
N GLU A 207 -1.41 7.23 9.71
CA GLU A 207 -2.01 7.32 11.04
C GLU A 207 -2.43 8.77 11.33
N ASN A 208 -1.53 9.72 11.06
CA ASN A 208 -1.82 11.13 11.18
C ASN A 208 -2.98 11.54 10.25
N TYR A 209 -2.98 11.10 8.99
CA TYR A 209 -4.06 11.38 8.04
C TYR A 209 -5.42 10.88 8.54
N LEU A 210 -5.49 9.63 9.00
CA LEU A 210 -6.71 9.03 9.54
C LEU A 210 -7.21 9.74 10.79
N SER A 211 -6.29 10.23 11.63
CA SER A 211 -6.65 10.96 12.86
C SER A 211 -7.32 12.31 12.57
N ILE A 212 -6.88 13.03 11.52
CA ILE A 212 -7.41 14.35 11.17
C ILE A 212 -8.64 14.29 10.25
N CYS A 213 -8.77 13.21 9.48
CA CYS A 213 -9.80 13.04 8.45
C CYS A 213 -11.23 13.34 8.94
N PRO A 214 -11.70 12.85 10.10
CA PRO A 214 -13.03 13.21 10.61
C PRO A 214 -13.22 14.72 10.84
N SER A 215 -12.21 15.38 11.42
CA SER A 215 -12.26 16.83 11.68
C SER A 215 -12.28 17.62 10.37
N THR A 216 -11.51 17.16 9.37
CA THR A 216 -11.49 17.78 8.05
C THR A 216 -12.83 17.63 7.32
N ILE A 217 -13.44 16.43 7.35
CA ILE A 217 -14.76 16.20 6.73
C ILE A 217 -15.82 17.13 7.35
N VAL A 218 -15.86 17.21 8.69
CA VAL A 218 -16.80 18.10 9.40
C VAL A 218 -16.54 19.58 9.06
N THR A 219 -15.28 19.98 8.96
CA THR A 219 -14.89 21.34 8.59
C THR A 219 -15.35 21.67 7.16
N ILE A 220 -15.08 20.79 6.19
CA ILE A 220 -15.50 20.96 4.80
C ILE A 220 -17.03 21.04 4.68
N ASP A 221 -17.78 20.13 5.32
CA ASP A 221 -19.24 20.14 5.32
C ASP A 221 -19.82 21.42 5.96
N THR A 222 -19.22 21.88 7.06
CA THR A 222 -19.62 23.13 7.71
C THR A 222 -19.37 24.34 6.81
N LEU A 223 -18.22 24.38 6.13
CA LEU A 223 -17.89 25.46 5.19
C LEU A 223 -18.86 25.49 4.00
N TYR A 224 -19.22 24.32 3.44
CA TYR A 224 -20.24 24.22 2.38
C TYR A 224 -21.61 24.76 2.81
N LYS A 225 -22.02 24.50 4.05
CA LYS A 225 -23.34 24.93 4.57
C LYS A 225 -23.39 26.40 5.00
N ARG A 226 -22.26 26.95 5.46
CA ARG A 226 -22.22 28.24 6.15
C ARG A 226 -21.58 29.36 5.33
N SER A 227 -20.77 29.04 4.32
CA SER A 227 -20.06 30.03 3.51
C SER A 227 -20.42 29.88 2.03
N SER A 228 -21.24 30.80 1.53
CA SER A 228 -21.54 30.88 0.09
C SER A 228 -20.31 31.27 -0.74
N ALA A 229 -19.33 31.94 -0.13
CA ALA A 229 -18.03 32.23 -0.75
C ALA A 229 -17.23 30.94 -0.96
N PHE A 230 -17.24 30.03 0.03
CA PHE A 230 -16.58 28.73 -0.07
C PHE A 230 -17.24 27.84 -1.12
N THR A 231 -18.58 27.80 -1.19
CA THR A 231 -19.28 27.05 -2.25
C THR A 231 -18.90 27.54 -3.64
N LYS A 232 -18.94 28.85 -3.89
CA LYS A 232 -18.54 29.43 -5.19
C LYS A 232 -17.06 29.18 -5.52
N PHE A 233 -16.21 29.23 -4.50
CA PHE A 233 -14.79 28.92 -4.63
C PHE A 233 -14.57 27.46 -5.04
N MET A 234 -15.26 26.52 -4.39
CA MET A 234 -15.20 25.09 -4.74
C MET A 234 -15.74 24.82 -6.15
N ASP A 235 -16.81 25.49 -6.57
CA ASP A 235 -17.32 25.41 -7.95
C ASP A 235 -16.30 25.96 -8.97
N SER A 236 -15.58 27.02 -8.60
CA SER A 236 -14.46 27.55 -9.41
C SER A 236 -13.28 26.59 -9.48
N CYS A 237 -12.98 25.85 -8.42
CA CYS A 237 -11.94 24.82 -8.43
C CYS A 237 -12.36 23.64 -9.32
N ALA A 238 -13.62 23.24 -9.24
CA ALA A 238 -14.20 22.17 -10.06
C ALA A 238 -14.20 22.49 -11.56
N SER A 239 -14.58 23.71 -11.93
CA SER A 239 -14.57 24.17 -13.33
C SER A 239 -13.15 24.30 -13.91
N ARG A 240 -12.14 24.56 -13.09
CA ARG A 240 -10.73 24.65 -13.50
C ARG A 240 -10.12 23.28 -13.80
N ALA A 241 -10.67 22.22 -13.22
CA ALA A 241 -10.20 20.85 -13.35
C ALA A 241 -10.76 20.12 -14.58
N ASN A 242 -10.89 20.83 -15.71
CA ASN A 242 -11.56 20.51 -16.99
C ASN A 242 -11.12 19.21 -17.73
N THR A 243 -10.66 18.20 -16.99
CA THR A 243 -10.34 16.85 -17.44
C THR A 243 -11.59 15.98 -17.33
N LYS A 244 -11.76 15.05 -18.29
CA LYS A 244 -12.91 14.12 -18.39
C LYS A 244 -13.14 13.21 -17.16
N SER A 245 -12.30 13.29 -16.13
CA SER A 245 -12.30 12.44 -14.93
C SER A 245 -12.26 13.27 -13.64
N PHE A 246 -12.87 14.47 -13.64
CA PHE A 246 -12.98 15.22 -12.40
C PHE A 246 -13.93 14.53 -11.42
N LYS A 247 -13.47 14.35 -10.17
CA LYS A 247 -14.22 13.68 -9.11
C LYS A 247 -14.38 14.61 -7.91
N ASP A 248 -15.38 14.33 -7.08
CA ASP A 248 -15.69 15.13 -5.90
C ASP A 248 -14.53 15.13 -4.90
N ILE A 249 -14.40 16.18 -4.08
CA ILE A 249 -13.36 16.29 -3.05
C ILE A 249 -13.42 15.10 -2.09
N LEU A 250 -14.62 14.61 -1.77
CA LEU A 250 -14.84 13.43 -0.93
C LEU A 250 -14.31 12.13 -1.56
N PHE A 251 -14.30 12.04 -2.89
CA PHE A 251 -13.68 10.91 -3.57
C PHE A 251 -12.17 10.90 -3.34
N TYR A 252 -11.51 12.05 -3.49
CA TYR A 252 -10.07 12.17 -3.28
C TYR A 252 -9.68 12.03 -1.81
N LEU A 253 -10.52 12.50 -0.88
CA LEU A 253 -10.25 12.40 0.55
C LEU A 253 -10.22 10.95 1.05
N LYS A 254 -10.90 10.04 0.35
CA LYS A 254 -10.87 8.59 0.60
C LYS A 254 -9.67 7.89 -0.02
N LYS A 255 -8.90 8.53 -0.91
CA LYS A 255 -7.85 7.85 -1.69
C LYS A 255 -6.63 7.37 -0.90
N PRO A 256 -6.19 8.10 0.16
CA PRO A 256 -5.13 7.60 1.02
C PRO A 256 -5.55 6.47 1.96
N ILE A 257 -6.85 6.14 2.03
CA ILE A 257 -7.42 5.10 2.89
C ILE A 257 -7.62 3.83 2.06
#